data_AF-A0A5J4PDB4-F1
#
_entry.id   AF-A0A5J4PDB4-F1
#
_cell.length_a   1.000
_cell.length_b   1.000
_cell.length_c   1.000
_cell.angle_alpha   90.00
_cell.angle_beta   90.00
_cell.angle_gamma   90.00
#
_symmetry.space_group_name_H-M   'P 1'
#
loop_
_entity.id
_entity.type
_entity.pdbx_description
1 polymer ?
#
loop_
_entity_poly.entity_id
_entity_poly.type
_entity_poly.pdbx_seq_one_letter_code
_entity_poly.pdbx_strand_id
1 'polypeptide(L)'
;MKVKVTHVNVPDWKEITVQSHFPQKLQKLSEIARNLGWSWNYEATELFRSLHADIWKQVNHNPVLLLQRLSYKNLTELAENEDVLQKLDAIYAKFDNYMNVKPDAARPSVAYFSMEYGLNSVLKIYSGGLGVLAGDYLKEASDSNVDLCALGFLYR
;
A
#
# COMPACT_ATOMS: atom_id res chain seq x y z
N MET A 1 -61.80 -14.82 23.97
CA MET A 1 -61.38 -14.83 22.56
C MET A 1 -60.15 -13.94 22.43
N LYS A 2 -58.94 -14.52 22.37
CA LYS A 2 -57.69 -13.74 22.28
C LYS A 2 -57.33 -13.55 20.80
N VAL A 3 -57.55 -12.35 20.28
CA VAL A 3 -57.09 -11.97 18.95
C VAL A 3 -55.58 -11.78 19.03
N LYS A 4 -54.80 -12.66 18.40
CA LYS A 4 -53.36 -12.47 18.19
C LYS A 4 -53.19 -11.47 17.06
N VAL A 5 -52.98 -10.19 17.40
CA VAL A 5 -52.58 -9.17 16.44
C VAL A 5 -51.08 -9.00 16.54
N THR A 6 -50.34 -9.53 15.57
CA THR A 6 -49.01 -9.03 15.21
C THR A 6 -48.66 -9.55 13.82
N HIS A 7 -49.01 -8.76 12.79
CA HIS A 7 -48.49 -8.89 11.43
C HIS A 7 -47.31 -7.93 11.25
N VAL A 8 -46.24 -8.11 12.04
CA VAL A 8 -45.01 -7.37 11.78
C VAL A 8 -44.05 -8.36 11.14
N ASN A 9 -43.69 -8.11 9.88
CA ASN A 9 -42.65 -8.89 9.20
C ASN A 9 -41.38 -8.87 10.05
N VAL A 10 -40.79 -10.04 10.23
CA VAL A 10 -39.47 -10.18 10.86
C VAL A 10 -38.48 -9.36 10.02
N PRO A 11 -37.67 -8.46 10.60
CA PRO A 11 -36.75 -7.65 9.82
C PRO A 11 -35.75 -8.55 9.07
N ASP A 12 -35.77 -8.45 7.74
CA ASP A 12 -34.84 -9.12 6.84
C ASP A 12 -33.64 -8.18 6.60
N TRP A 13 -32.57 -8.40 7.37
CA TRP A 13 -31.37 -7.59 7.28
C TRP A 13 -30.52 -8.06 6.10
N LYS A 14 -30.34 -7.19 5.10
CA LYS A 14 -29.43 -7.42 3.99
C LYS A 14 -28.14 -6.64 4.21
N GLU A 15 -27.03 -7.35 4.26
CA GLU A 15 -25.71 -6.74 4.23
C GLU A 15 -25.41 -6.29 2.79
N ILE A 16 -25.20 -4.99 2.61
CA ILE A 16 -24.83 -4.41 1.31
C ILE A 16 -23.42 -3.84 1.47
N THR A 17 -22.44 -4.53 0.87
CA THR A 17 -21.06 -4.04 0.82
C THR A 17 -20.91 -3.08 -0.35
N VAL A 18 -20.92 -1.78 -0.07
CA VAL A 18 -20.66 -0.75 -1.09
C VAL A 18 -19.15 -0.65 -1.31
N GLN A 19 -18.67 -1.13 -2.45
CA GLN A 19 -17.29 -0.84 -2.87
C GLN A 19 -17.23 0.58 -3.42
N SER A 20 -16.41 1.43 -2.80
CA SER A 20 -16.10 2.77 -3.30
C SER A 20 -15.50 2.66 -4.71
N HIS A 21 -16.14 3.28 -5.69
CA HIS A 21 -15.64 3.33 -7.07
C HIS A 21 -14.33 4.12 -7.10
N PHE A 22 -13.21 3.42 -7.22
CA PHE A 22 -11.89 4.04 -7.34
C PHE A 22 -11.65 4.43 -8.81
N PRO A 23 -11.42 5.72 -9.13
CA PRO A 23 -11.29 6.16 -10.52
C PRO A 23 -10.17 5.43 -11.27
N GLN A 24 -10.46 4.92 -12.47
CA GLN A 24 -9.50 4.14 -13.27
C GLN A 24 -8.20 4.90 -13.57
N LYS A 25 -8.28 6.22 -13.74
CA LYS A 25 -7.10 7.10 -13.93
C LYS A 25 -6.11 7.03 -12.76
N LEU A 26 -6.60 6.73 -11.55
CA LEU A 26 -5.79 6.67 -10.33
C LEU A 26 -5.32 5.24 -10.00
N GLN A 27 -5.67 4.23 -10.80
CA GLN A 27 -5.38 2.81 -10.51
C GLN A 27 -3.89 2.58 -10.16
N LYS A 28 -2.99 3.28 -10.86
CA LYS A 28 -1.54 3.27 -10.63
C LYS A 28 -1.14 3.62 -9.19
N LEU A 29 -1.85 4.55 -8.52
CA LEU A 29 -1.61 4.87 -7.10
C LEU A 29 -1.88 3.66 -6.21
N SER A 30 -2.93 2.89 -6.52
CA SER A 30 -3.35 1.70 -5.79
C SER A 30 -2.29 0.60 -5.86
N GLU A 31 -1.62 0.48 -7.00
CA GLU A 31 -0.54 -0.48 -7.24
C GLU A 31 0.74 -0.08 -6.50
N ILE A 32 1.20 1.18 -6.67
CA ILE A 32 2.36 1.70 -5.95
C ILE A 32 2.15 1.62 -4.43
N ALA A 33 0.96 1.95 -3.93
CA ALA A 33 0.66 1.91 -2.50
C ALA A 33 0.80 0.50 -1.87
N ARG A 34 0.61 -0.56 -2.67
CA ARG A 34 0.69 -1.97 -2.23
C ARG A 34 2.08 -2.58 -2.37
N ASN A 35 3.04 -1.85 -2.96
CA ASN A 35 4.43 -2.27 -3.02
C ASN A 35 5.25 -1.42 -2.04
N LEU A 36 5.91 -2.04 -1.05
CA LEU A 36 6.67 -1.30 -0.02
C LEU A 36 7.82 -0.44 -0.58
N GLY A 37 8.21 -0.59 -1.84
CA GLY A 37 9.20 0.23 -2.53
C GLY A 37 8.93 1.74 -2.47
N TRP A 38 7.67 2.17 -2.28
CA TRP A 38 7.37 3.58 -2.02
C TRP A 38 8.10 4.13 -0.79
N SER A 39 8.42 3.28 0.19
CA SER A 39 8.95 3.72 1.49
C SER A 39 10.42 4.11 1.51
N TRP A 40 11.20 3.67 0.51
CA TRP A 40 12.57 4.16 0.25
C TRP A 40 12.67 4.93 -1.07
N ASN A 41 11.53 5.19 -1.74
CA ASN A 41 11.44 6.07 -2.88
C ASN A 41 10.86 7.44 -2.46
N TYR A 42 11.72 8.46 -2.42
CA TYR A 42 11.35 9.81 -2.00
C TYR A 42 10.22 10.41 -2.86
N GLU A 43 10.28 10.26 -4.19
CA GLU A 43 9.27 10.82 -5.09
C GLU A 43 7.88 10.21 -4.86
N ALA A 44 7.83 8.89 -4.65
CA ALA A 44 6.58 8.19 -4.36
C ALA A 44 6.01 8.59 -2.99
N THR A 45 6.85 8.70 -1.96
CA THR A 45 6.42 9.18 -0.63
C THR A 45 5.87 10.60 -0.70
N GLU A 46 6.55 11.48 -1.45
CA GLU A 46 6.13 12.86 -1.64
C GLU A 46 4.82 12.98 -2.43
N LEU A 47 4.63 12.12 -3.44
CA LEU A 47 3.36 12.03 -4.15
C LEU A 47 2.21 11.77 -3.17
N PHE A 48 2.29 10.71 -2.36
CA PHE A 48 1.24 10.39 -1.38
C PHE A 48 1.01 11.50 -0.36
N ARG A 49 2.08 12.13 0.13
CA ARG A 49 1.99 13.28 1.05
C ARG A 49 1.22 14.44 0.42
N SER A 50 1.47 14.73 -0.87
CA SER A 50 0.86 15.83 -1.61
C SER A 50 -0.61 15.61 -1.96
N LEU A 51 -1.10 14.35 -1.99
CA LEU A 51 -2.52 14.07 -2.26
C LEU A 51 -3.42 14.64 -1.17
N HIS A 52 -3.06 14.46 0.10
CA HIS A 52 -3.77 15.03 1.23
C HIS A 52 -2.93 14.99 2.52
N ALA A 53 -2.22 16.07 2.83
CA ALA A 53 -1.24 16.12 3.92
C ALA A 53 -1.82 15.78 5.31
N ASP A 54 -3.05 16.20 5.61
CA ASP A 54 -3.65 15.93 6.93
C ASP A 54 -4.02 14.47 7.12
N ILE A 55 -4.70 13.85 6.14
CA ILE A 55 -5.01 12.41 6.17
C ILE A 55 -3.71 11.61 6.20
N TRP A 56 -2.70 12.00 5.41
CA TRP A 56 -1.39 11.35 5.39
C TRP A 56 -0.76 11.24 6.78
N LYS A 57 -0.79 12.33 7.56
CA LYS A 57 -0.36 12.34 8.97
C LYS A 57 -1.25 11.46 9.85
N GLN A 58 -2.58 11.57 9.70
CA GLN A 58 -3.53 10.79 10.51
C GLN A 58 -3.41 9.27 10.33
N VAL A 59 -3.02 8.82 9.14
CA VAL A 59 -2.84 7.39 8.83
C VAL A 59 -1.41 6.89 9.09
N ASN A 60 -0.60 7.67 9.81
CA ASN A 60 0.81 7.36 10.08
C ASN A 60 1.60 7.03 8.79
N HIS A 61 1.39 7.81 7.73
CA HIS A 61 2.11 7.66 6.47
C HIS A 61 1.88 6.31 5.76
N ASN A 62 0.71 5.70 5.96
CA ASN A 62 0.30 4.49 5.22
C ASN A 62 -0.49 4.87 3.95
N PRO A 63 0.05 4.63 2.73
CA PRO A 63 -0.63 5.02 1.49
C PRO A 63 -1.88 4.20 1.19
N VAL A 64 -1.97 2.94 1.63
CA VAL A 64 -3.19 2.14 1.47
C VAL A 64 -4.33 2.74 2.29
N LEU A 65 -4.05 3.10 3.55
CA LEU A 65 -5.05 3.74 4.42
C LEU A 65 -5.38 5.16 3.96
N LEU A 66 -4.41 5.90 3.40
CA LEU A 66 -4.66 7.21 2.79
C LEU A 66 -5.73 7.08 1.70
N LEU A 67 -5.52 6.19 0.73
CA LEU A 67 -6.45 6.00 -0.39
C LEU A 67 -7.83 5.52 0.07
N GLN A 68 -7.90 4.71 1.13
CA GLN A 68 -9.17 4.27 1.73
C GLN A 68 -9.91 5.37 2.50
N ARG A 69 -9.20 6.38 3.02
CA ARG A 69 -9.80 7.50 3.75
C ARG A 69 -10.17 8.69 2.88
N LEU A 70 -9.68 8.77 1.65
CA LEU A 70 -10.08 9.81 0.72
C LEU A 70 -11.57 9.68 0.39
N SER A 71 -12.29 10.79 0.48
CA SER A 71 -13.68 10.85 0.06
C SER A 71 -13.79 10.65 -1.45
N TYR A 72 -14.96 10.22 -1.92
CA TYR A 72 -15.21 10.12 -3.37
C TYR A 72 -14.95 11.46 -4.08
N LYS A 73 -15.35 12.58 -3.47
CA LYS A 73 -15.09 13.94 -3.98
C LYS A 73 -13.59 14.20 -4.16
N ASN A 74 -12.78 13.86 -3.16
CA ASN A 74 -11.32 14.05 -3.25
C ASN A 74 -10.73 13.18 -4.37
N LEU A 75 -11.19 11.93 -4.51
CA LEU A 75 -10.72 11.03 -5.56
C LEU A 75 -11.08 11.56 -6.96
N THR A 76 -12.28 12.12 -7.15
CA THR A 76 -12.67 12.72 -8.43
C THR A 76 -11.86 13.96 -8.75
N GLU A 77 -11.63 14.84 -7.77
CA GLU A 77 -10.78 16.04 -7.94
C GLU A 77 -9.34 15.66 -8.31
N LEU A 78 -8.77 14.64 -7.65
CA LEU A 78 -7.43 14.13 -7.97
C LEU A 78 -7.38 13.48 -9.36
N ALA A 79 -8.45 12.81 -9.81
CA ALA A 79 -8.53 12.19 -11.13
C ALA A 79 -8.68 13.19 -12.28
N GLU A 80 -8.99 14.45 -11.98
CA GLU A 80 -9.08 15.56 -12.94
C GLU A 80 -7.86 16.50 -12.86
N ASN A 81 -7.04 16.38 -11.81
CA ASN A 81 -5.85 17.21 -11.62
C ASN A 81 -4.68 16.74 -12.51
N GLU A 82 -4.37 17.51 -13.56
CA GLU A 82 -3.31 17.19 -14.52
C GLU A 82 -1.91 17.11 -13.88
N ASP A 83 -1.59 17.97 -12.91
CA ASP A 83 -0.28 17.96 -12.24
C ASP A 83 -0.07 16.66 -11.45
N VAL A 84 -1.12 16.18 -10.78
CA VAL A 84 -1.09 14.91 -10.03
C VAL A 84 -0.92 13.74 -10.99
N LEU A 85 -1.68 13.73 -12.09
CA LEU A 85 -1.62 12.66 -13.09
C LEU A 85 -0.25 12.58 -13.77
N GLN A 86 0.34 13.72 -14.15
CA GLN A 86 1.68 13.76 -14.75
C GLN A 86 2.75 13.24 -13.78
N LYS A 87 2.70 13.64 -12.50
CA LYS A 87 3.63 13.13 -11.47
C LYS A 87 3.44 11.63 -11.25
N LEU A 88 2.20 11.18 -11.18
CA LEU A 88 1.86 9.76 -11.04
C LEU A 88 2.42 8.96 -12.22
N ASP A 89 2.22 9.41 -13.45
CA ASP A 89 2.69 8.72 -14.64
C ASP A 89 4.22 8.65 -14.70
N ALA A 90 4.91 9.74 -14.34
CA ALA A 90 6.37 9.77 -14.29
C ALA A 90 6.93 8.79 -13.23
N ILE A 91 6.36 8.79 -12.03
CA ILE A 91 6.79 7.87 -10.95
C ILE A 91 6.45 6.42 -11.33
N TYR A 92 5.26 6.18 -11.89
CA TYR A 92 4.85 4.85 -12.30
C TYR A 92 5.71 4.30 -13.43
N ALA A 93 6.15 5.12 -14.39
CA ALA A 93 7.08 4.69 -15.43
C ALA A 93 8.43 4.23 -14.85
N LYS A 94 8.96 4.93 -13.84
CA LYS A 94 10.17 4.50 -13.12
C LYS A 94 9.93 3.19 -12.36
N PHE A 95 8.79 3.08 -11.69
CA PHE A 95 8.39 1.86 -10.97
C PHE A 95 8.27 0.66 -11.91
N ASP A 96 7.58 0.80 -13.05
CA ASP A 96 7.39 -0.26 -14.03
C ASP A 96 8.73 -0.70 -14.64
N ASN A 97 9.57 0.26 -15.03
CA ASN A 97 10.92 -0.04 -15.51
C ASN A 97 11.76 -0.80 -14.47
N TYR A 98 11.66 -0.43 -13.20
CA TYR A 98 12.34 -1.10 -12.09
C TYR A 98 11.83 -2.54 -11.90
N MET A 99 10.51 -2.73 -11.87
CA MET A 99 9.89 -4.04 -11.65
C MET A 99 10.08 -5.02 -12.81
N ASN A 100 10.27 -4.52 -14.02
CA ASN A 100 10.43 -5.34 -15.23
C ASN A 100 11.88 -5.81 -15.48
N VAL A 101 12.85 -5.39 -14.64
CA VAL A 101 14.23 -5.90 -14.75
C VAL A 101 14.30 -7.32 -14.21
N LYS A 102 14.72 -8.27 -15.05
CA LYS A 102 14.90 -9.66 -14.62
C LYS A 102 16.18 -9.82 -13.79
N PRO A 103 16.15 -10.56 -12.67
CA PRO A 103 17.35 -10.92 -11.93
C PRO A 103 18.35 -11.68 -12.81
N ASP A 104 19.63 -11.53 -12.49
CA ASP A 104 20.70 -12.29 -13.14
C ASP A 104 20.62 -13.77 -12.75
N ALA A 105 20.23 -14.63 -13.69
CA ALA A 105 20.07 -16.07 -13.49
C ALA A 105 21.38 -16.81 -13.17
N ALA A 106 22.55 -16.19 -13.40
CA ALA A 106 23.84 -16.75 -12.99
C ALA A 106 24.14 -16.56 -11.49
N ARG A 107 23.46 -15.61 -10.83
CA ARG A 107 23.58 -15.40 -9.39
C ARG A 107 22.75 -16.44 -8.64
N PRO A 108 23.28 -16.98 -7.53
CA PRO A 108 22.50 -17.89 -6.69
C PRO A 108 21.34 -17.13 -6.03
N SER A 109 20.20 -17.81 -5.89
CA SER A 109 19.10 -17.31 -5.08
C SER A 109 19.42 -17.42 -3.59
N VAL A 110 18.88 -16.49 -2.79
CA VAL A 110 19.17 -16.38 -1.35
C VAL A 110 17.88 -16.48 -0.55
N ALA A 111 17.82 -17.44 0.38
CA ALA A 111 16.81 -17.46 1.43
C ALA A 111 17.37 -16.74 2.67
N TYR A 112 16.85 -15.55 2.96
CA TYR A 112 17.34 -14.72 4.06
C TYR A 112 16.40 -14.83 5.27
N PHE A 113 16.85 -15.50 6.33
CA PHE A 113 16.07 -15.69 7.55
C PHE A 113 16.41 -14.61 8.58
N SER A 114 15.38 -13.95 9.09
CA SER A 114 15.50 -13.05 10.24
C SER A 114 14.26 -13.15 11.12
N MET A 115 14.45 -12.92 12.41
CA MET A 115 13.33 -12.81 13.34
C MET A 115 12.55 -11.51 13.09
N GLU A 116 13.23 -10.43 12.67
CA GLU A 116 12.62 -9.11 12.49
C GLU A 116 13.09 -8.42 11.20
N TYR A 117 12.24 -7.53 10.66
CA TYR A 117 12.53 -6.71 9.47
C TYR A 117 12.00 -5.28 9.62
N GLY A 118 12.92 -4.32 9.69
CA GLY A 118 12.65 -2.89 9.82
C GLY A 118 12.58 -2.18 8.47
N LEU A 119 11.53 -2.46 7.69
CA LEU A 119 11.35 -1.84 6.37
C LEU A 119 10.78 -0.42 6.46
N ASN A 120 9.66 -0.27 7.17
CA ASN A 120 8.97 1.00 7.36
C ASN A 120 8.10 0.93 8.63
N SER A 121 7.85 2.07 9.28
CA SER A 121 7.02 2.17 10.50
C SER A 121 5.57 1.67 10.33
N VAL A 122 5.06 1.62 9.10
CA VAL A 122 3.75 1.04 8.77
C VAL A 122 3.71 -0.47 9.05
N LEU A 123 4.85 -1.17 8.95
CA LEU A 123 4.96 -2.60 9.17
C LEU A 123 5.66 -2.88 10.51
N LYS A 124 4.87 -3.18 11.55
CA LYS A 124 5.34 -3.40 12.92
C LYS A 124 5.87 -4.82 13.15
N ILE A 125 6.91 -5.21 12.40
CA ILE A 125 7.56 -6.52 12.51
C ILE A 125 9.03 -6.45 12.95
N TYR A 126 9.38 -5.40 13.68
CA TYR A 126 10.71 -5.19 14.25
C TYR A 126 10.63 -4.38 15.55
N SER A 127 11.65 -4.52 16.40
CA SER A 127 11.77 -3.77 17.65
C SER A 127 13.15 -3.14 17.86
N GLY A 128 14.20 -3.64 17.19
CA GLY A 128 15.57 -3.22 17.44
C GLY A 128 16.40 -2.96 16.18
N GLY A 129 17.70 -2.73 16.40
CA GLY A 129 18.66 -2.42 15.33
C GLY A 129 18.95 -3.60 14.39
N LEU A 130 18.81 -4.84 14.86
CA LEU A 130 18.95 -6.03 14.01
C LEU A 130 17.88 -6.03 12.90
N GLY A 131 16.63 -5.74 13.27
CA GLY A 131 15.53 -5.60 12.32
C GLY A 131 15.79 -4.49 11.30
N VAL A 132 16.27 -3.33 11.75
CA VAL A 132 16.64 -2.22 10.84
C VAL A 132 17.68 -2.68 9.82
N LEU A 133 18.77 -3.32 10.27
CA LEU A 133 19.81 -3.86 9.39
C LEU A 133 19.25 -4.91 8.41
N ALA A 134 18.43 -5.83 8.89
CA ALA A 134 17.78 -6.83 8.04
C ALA A 134 16.86 -6.18 7.00
N GLY A 135 16.14 -5.11 7.37
CA GLY A 135 15.34 -4.31 6.45
C GLY A 135 16.18 -3.61 5.39
N ASP A 136 17.32 -3.04 5.77
CA ASP A 136 18.23 -2.38 4.82
C ASP A 136 18.83 -3.38 3.83
N TYR A 137 19.18 -4.60 4.25
CA TYR A 137 19.57 -5.65 3.31
C TYR A 137 18.48 -6.00 2.30
N LEU A 138 17.20 -5.99 2.69
CA LEU A 138 16.11 -6.22 1.74
C LEU A 138 15.96 -5.08 0.72
N LYS A 139 16.16 -3.83 1.15
CA LYS A 139 16.13 -2.67 0.25
C LYS A 139 17.28 -2.75 -0.76
N GLU A 140 18.50 -3.00 -0.27
CA GLU A 140 19.69 -3.17 -1.13
C GLU A 140 19.56 -4.37 -2.07
N ALA A 141 18.98 -5.48 -1.61
CA ALA A 141 18.73 -6.64 -2.45
C ALA A 141 17.72 -6.32 -3.57
N SER A 142 16.70 -5.50 -3.27
CA SER A 142 15.76 -4.99 -4.26
C SER A 142 16.49 -4.12 -5.29
N ASP A 143 17.24 -3.12 -4.85
CA ASP A 143 17.93 -2.16 -5.74
C ASP A 143 19.03 -2.85 -6.58
N SER A 144 19.68 -3.86 -6.03
CA SER A 144 20.69 -4.69 -6.72
C SER A 144 20.09 -5.79 -7.59
N ASN A 145 18.76 -5.91 -7.62
CA ASN A 145 18.00 -6.94 -8.32
C ASN A 145 18.50 -8.37 -8.04
N VAL A 146 18.76 -8.66 -6.77
CA VAL A 146 19.16 -9.99 -6.29
C VAL A 146 17.91 -10.84 -6.08
N ASP A 147 17.96 -12.09 -6.53
CA ASP A 147 16.91 -13.08 -6.24
C ASP A 147 16.98 -13.51 -4.76
N LEU A 148 16.35 -12.72 -3.90
CA LEU A 148 16.33 -12.91 -2.45
C LEU A 148 14.90 -13.04 -1.95
N CYS A 149 14.63 -14.13 -1.24
CA CYS A 149 13.39 -14.37 -0.52
C CYS A 149 13.62 -14.23 0.99
N ALA A 150 12.95 -13.25 1.61
CA ALA A 150 13.02 -13.01 3.04
C ALA A 150 12.02 -13.89 3.80
N LEU A 151 12.47 -14.55 4.88
CA LEU A 151 11.63 -15.38 5.74
C LEU A 151 11.69 -14.89 7.19
N GLY A 152 10.52 -14.64 7.76
CA GLY A 152 10.37 -14.26 9.16
C GLY A 152 8.94 -14.36 9.65
N PHE A 153 8.64 -13.63 10.72
CA PHE A 153 7.36 -13.72 11.42
C PHE A 153 6.47 -12.52 11.15
N LEU A 154 5.17 -12.78 11.00
CA LEU A 154 4.15 -11.75 11.08
C LEU A 154 3.67 -11.65 12.53
N TYR A 155 4.28 -10.75 13.30
CA TYR A 155 3.85 -10.44 14.66
C TYR A 155 2.46 -9.80 14.65
N ARG A 156 1.56 -10.29 15.52
CA ARG A 156 0.18 -9.80 15.67
C ARG A 156 -0.16 -9.57 17.14
#